data_AF-A0A069IE10-F1
#
_entry.id   AF-A0A069IE10-F1
#
_cell.length_a   1.000
_cell.length_b   1.000
_cell.length_c   1.000
_cell.angle_alpha   90.00
_cell.angle_beta   90.00
_cell.angle_gamma   90.00
#
_symmetry.space_group_name_H-M   'P 1'
#
loop_
_entity.id
_entity.type
_entity.pdbx_description
1 polymer ?
#
loop_
_entity_poly.entity_id
_entity_poly.type
_entity_poly.pdbx_seq_one_letter_code
_entity_poly.pdbx_strand_id
1 'polypeptide(L)'
;MIDDPAAYENKKEFHILVYEAPTVGVSHALARKRVSHLEHLLTTFGVPVSMISMEIPRYKPGKSAEPPNFAHINFMPGCPHPCCPGPEPTSQIR
;
A
#
# COMPACT_ATOMS: atom_id res chain seq x y z
N MET A 1 -4.10 -19.32 9.94
CA MET A 1 -5.30 -18.47 10.05
C MET A 1 -4.94 -17.19 9.33
N ILE A 2 -5.55 -16.93 8.18
CA ILE A 2 -5.41 -15.63 7.51
C ILE A 2 -6.35 -14.74 8.30
N ASP A 3 -5.79 -13.79 9.05
CA ASP A 3 -6.58 -12.81 9.78
C ASP A 3 -7.57 -12.15 8.81
N ASP A 4 -8.82 -12.04 9.27
CA ASP A 4 -9.96 -11.55 8.52
C ASP A 4 -9.61 -10.22 7.83
N PRO A 5 -9.76 -10.09 6.49
CA PRO A 5 -9.51 -8.83 5.80
C PRO A 5 -10.36 -7.66 6.34
N ALA A 6 -11.44 -7.94 7.06
CA ALA A 6 -12.25 -6.95 7.80
C ALA A 6 -11.53 -6.34 9.02
N ALA A 7 -10.43 -6.92 9.52
CA ALA A 7 -9.64 -6.37 10.63
C ALA A 7 -8.90 -5.05 10.30
N TYR A 8 -9.09 -4.52 9.09
CA TYR A 8 -8.44 -3.31 8.57
C TYR A 8 -9.44 -2.18 8.26
N GLU A 9 -10.59 -2.16 8.92
CA GLU A 9 -11.58 -1.09 8.82
C GLU A 9 -11.07 0.19 9.50
N ASN A 10 -10.32 0.96 8.72
CA ASN A 10 -9.98 2.38 8.85
C ASN A 10 -8.70 2.59 8.02
N LYS A 11 -8.71 2.32 6.71
CA LYS A 11 -7.55 2.67 5.85
C LYS A 11 -7.97 3.82 4.95
N LYS A 12 -7.44 5.01 5.24
CA LYS A 12 -7.73 6.21 4.45
C LYS A 12 -7.01 6.17 3.10
N GLU A 13 -5.81 5.61 3.11
CA GLU A 13 -4.94 5.56 1.93
C GLU A 13 -3.92 4.42 2.04
N PHE A 14 -3.58 3.81 0.91
CA PHE A 14 -2.47 2.89 0.72
C PHE A 14 -1.41 3.59 -0.12
N HIS A 15 -0.16 3.54 0.33
CA HIS A 15 0.96 4.13 -0.37
C HIS A 15 1.95 3.07 -0.82
N ILE A 16 2.13 2.94 -2.14
CA ILE A 16 3.09 2.03 -2.78
C ILE A 16 4.38 2.80 -3.05
N LEU A 17 5.48 2.32 -2.49
CA LEU A 17 6.82 2.87 -2.73
C LEU A 17 7.74 1.80 -3.34
N VAL A 18 8.26 2.07 -4.53
CA VAL A 18 9.22 1.20 -5.23
C VAL A 18 10.39 2.02 -5.74
N TYR A 19 11.61 1.70 -5.34
CA TYR A 19 12.77 2.44 -5.84
C TYR A 19 13.15 2.04 -7.28
N GLU A 20 13.53 3.02 -8.10
CA GLU A 20 14.36 2.76 -9.27
C GLU A 20 15.84 2.77 -8.89
N ALA A 21 16.62 1.81 -9.38
CA ALA A 21 18.05 1.70 -9.14
C ALA A 21 18.75 1.06 -10.35
N PRO A 22 19.00 1.83 -11.43
CA PRO A 22 19.60 1.29 -12.65
C PRO A 22 20.97 0.63 -12.41
N THR A 23 21.73 1.10 -11.43
CA THR A 23 23.05 0.56 -11.04
C THR A 23 23.01 -0.88 -10.56
N VAL A 24 21.86 -1.38 -10.13
CA VAL A 24 21.66 -2.77 -9.68
C VAL A 24 20.59 -3.49 -10.49
N GLY A 25 20.30 -3.01 -11.71
CA GLY A 25 19.39 -3.67 -12.65
C GLY A 25 17.91 -3.33 -12.46
N VAL A 26 17.54 -2.48 -11.49
CA VAL A 26 16.16 -2.02 -11.31
C VAL A 26 15.92 -0.80 -12.18
N SER A 27 15.58 -1.02 -13.44
CA SER A 27 15.25 0.07 -14.37
C SER A 27 13.94 0.77 -13.99
N HIS A 28 13.76 2.02 -14.44
CA HIS A 28 12.49 2.74 -14.31
C HIS A 28 11.30 1.93 -14.86
N ALA A 29 11.50 1.27 -16.02
CA ALA A 29 10.46 0.45 -16.64
C ALA A 29 10.09 -0.76 -15.78
N LEU A 30 11.07 -1.39 -15.12
CA LEU A 30 10.83 -2.48 -14.18
C LEU A 30 10.11 -1.96 -12.93
N ALA A 31 10.54 -0.83 -12.37
CA ALA A 31 9.89 -0.20 -11.22
C ALA A 31 8.41 0.14 -11.52
N ARG A 32 8.11 0.71 -12.70
CA ARG A 32 6.73 0.97 -13.15
C ARG A 32 5.88 -0.30 -13.25
N LYS A 33 6.44 -1.38 -13.81
CA LYS A 33 5.73 -2.67 -13.89
C LYS A 33 5.43 -3.23 -12.49
N ARG A 34 6.39 -3.11 -11.56
CA ARG A 34 6.20 -3.55 -10.17
C ARG A 34 5.10 -2.74 -9.47
N VAL A 35 5.11 -1.41 -9.61
CA VAL A 35 4.07 -0.55 -9.04
C VAL A 35 2.68 -0.88 -9.60
N SER A 36 2.54 -1.02 -10.92
CA SER A 36 1.26 -1.39 -11.55
C SER A 36 0.76 -2.76 -11.12
N HIS A 37 1.67 -3.73 -10.92
CA HIS A 37 1.30 -5.05 -10.39
C HIS A 37 0.77 -4.96 -8.95
N LEU A 38 1.39 -4.13 -8.11
CA LEU A 38 0.98 -3.93 -6.72
C LEU A 38 -0.35 -3.18 -6.62
N GLU A 39 -0.56 -2.16 -7.46
CA GLU A 39 -1.85 -1.48 -7.60
C GLU A 39 -2.94 -2.50 -7.98
N HIS A 40 -2.69 -3.32 -9.00
CA HIS A 40 -3.64 -4.37 -9.41
C HIS A 40 -3.95 -5.36 -8.29
N LEU A 41 -2.92 -5.79 -7.54
CA LEU A 41 -3.09 -6.66 -6.39
C LEU A 41 -4.00 -6.03 -5.32
N LEU A 42 -3.76 -4.76 -4.96
CA LEU A 42 -4.59 -4.04 -3.99
C LEU A 42 -6.04 -3.87 -4.48
N THR A 43 -6.23 -3.55 -5.76
CA THR A 43 -7.59 -3.46 -6.34
C THR A 43 -8.29 -4.82 -6.33
N THR A 44 -7.57 -5.92 -6.51
CA THR A 44 -8.10 -7.29 -6.42
C THR A 44 -8.55 -7.62 -5.00
N PHE A 45 -7.87 -7.05 -3.99
CA PHE A 45 -8.29 -7.14 -2.58
C PHE A 45 -9.39 -6.13 -2.19
N GLY A 46 -9.98 -5.43 -3.17
CA GLY A 46 -11.10 -4.53 -2.93
C GLY A 46 -10.71 -3.11 -2.51
N VAL A 47 -9.44 -2.73 -2.60
CA VAL A 47 -9.00 -1.35 -2.33
C VAL A 47 -9.39 -0.45 -3.53
N PRO A 48 -10.16 0.63 -3.34
CA PRO A 48 -10.46 1.58 -4.41
C PRO A 48 -9.19 2.26 -4.94
N VAL A 49 -9.07 2.42 -6.26
CA VAL A 49 -7.92 3.11 -6.89
C VAL A 49 -7.71 4.52 -6.32
N SER A 50 -8.79 5.22 -5.96
CA SER A 50 -8.73 6.56 -5.35
C SER A 50 -8.07 6.58 -3.97
N MET A 51 -7.91 5.43 -3.32
CA MET A 51 -7.20 5.28 -2.05
C MET A 51 -5.75 4.82 -2.23
N ILE A 52 -5.25 4.68 -3.46
CA ILE A 52 -3.90 4.20 -3.74
C ILE A 52 -3.04 5.35 -4.24
N SER A 53 -1.97 5.69 -3.52
CA SER A 53 -0.90 6.55 -4.02
C SER A 53 0.35 5.73 -4.33
N MET A 54 1.13 6.20 -5.30
CA MET A 54 2.26 5.46 -5.86
C MET A 54 3.46 6.38 -6.02
N GLU A 55 4.63 5.95 -5.61
CA GLU A 55 5.89 6.69 -5.76
C GLU A 55 7.01 5.80 -6.29
N ILE A 56 7.77 6.33 -7.25
CA ILE A 56 8.98 5.69 -7.81
C ILE A 56 10.18 6.63 -7.67
N PRO A 57 10.78 6.77 -6.49
CA PRO A 57 11.96 7.60 -6.32
C PRO A 57 13.24 6.85 -6.73
N ARG A 58 14.29 7.62 -6.99
CA ARG A 58 15.64 7.07 -7.18
C ARG A 58 16.20 6.53 -5.88
N TYR A 59 16.74 5.33 -5.93
CA TYR A 59 17.49 4.74 -4.83
C TYR A 59 18.74 5.56 -4.51
N LYS A 60 18.94 5.83 -3.23
CA LYS A 60 20.11 6.54 -2.70
C LYS A 60 20.70 5.71 -1.56
N PRO A 61 21.88 5.08 -1.75
CA PRO A 61 22.53 4.32 -0.68
C PRO A 61 22.67 5.17 0.60
N GLY A 62 22.28 4.59 1.74
CA GLY A 62 22.32 5.26 3.06
C GLY A 62 21.27 6.36 3.29
N LYS A 63 20.37 6.63 2.33
CA LYS A 63 19.26 7.58 2.46
C LYS A 63 17.90 6.96 2.18
N SER A 64 17.83 6.05 1.20
CA SER A 64 16.64 5.23 0.98
C SER A 64 16.42 4.34 2.19
N ALA A 65 15.18 4.26 2.65
CA ALA A 65 14.82 3.45 3.81
C ALA A 65 15.18 1.98 3.60
N GLU A 66 15.09 1.49 2.36
CA GLU A 66 14.99 0.06 2.06
C GLU A 66 15.75 -0.31 0.79
N PRO A 67 16.20 -1.56 0.62
CA PRO A 67 17.02 -1.95 -0.52
C PRO A 67 16.27 -1.86 -1.86
N PRO A 68 16.98 -1.74 -2.99
CA PRO A 68 16.36 -1.52 -4.31
C PRO A 68 15.37 -2.62 -4.77
N ASN A 69 15.57 -3.84 -4.30
CA ASN A 69 14.75 -5.00 -4.68
C ASN A 69 13.49 -5.14 -3.82
N PHE A 70 13.26 -4.26 -2.86
CA PHE A 70 12.06 -4.27 -2.02
C PHE A 70 10.97 -3.39 -2.61
N ALA A 71 9.74 -3.63 -2.18
CA ALA A 71 8.58 -2.81 -2.47
C ALA A 71 7.79 -2.65 -1.19
N HIS A 72 7.32 -1.44 -0.92
CA HIS A 72 6.60 -1.11 0.31
C HIS A 72 5.16 -0.80 -0.01
N ILE A 73 4.27 -1.35 0.80
CA ILE A 73 2.86 -0.97 0.85
C ILE A 73 2.62 -0.49 2.27
N ASN A 74 2.55 0.81 2.44
CA ASN A 74 2.17 1.43 3.71
C ASN A 74 0.66 1.71 3.68
N PHE A 75 0.02 1.68 4.84
CA PHE A 75 -1.37 2.10 4.97
C PHE A 75 -1.46 3.23 5.99
N MET A 76 -2.23 4.27 5.66
CA MET A 76 -2.57 5.33 6.59
C MET A 76 -3.88 4.98 7.29
N PRO A 77 -3.89 4.87 8.63
CA PRO A 77 -5.13 4.65 9.34
C PRO A 77 -6.07 5.85 9.16
N GLY A 78 -7.34 5.59 8.90
CA GLY A 78 -8.43 6.54 9.02
C GLY A 78 -8.56 6.93 10.48
N CYS A 79 -8.53 8.24 10.74
CA CYS A 79 -8.71 8.89 12.04
C CYS A 79 -8.11 8.16 13.27
N PRO A 80 -7.01 8.64 13.85
CA PRO A 80 -6.40 8.03 15.05
C PRO A 80 -7.20 8.28 16.34
N HIS A 81 -8.36 8.92 16.29
CA HIS A 81 -9.09 9.40 17.47
C HIS A 81 -10.17 8.39 17.90
N PRO A 82 -10.28 8.04 19.20
CA PRO A 82 -11.29 7.11 19.70
C PRO A 82 -12.75 7.57 19.55
N CYS A 83 -12.98 8.78 19.02
CA CYS A 83 -14.31 9.32 18.74
C CYS A 83 -14.73 9.18 17.27
N CYS A 84 -13.88 8.64 16.40
CA CYS A 84 -14.26 8.35 15.04
C CYS A 84 -15.18 7.13 15.02
N PRO A 85 -16.32 7.19 14.27
CA PRO A 85 -17.31 6.13 14.30
C PRO A 85 -16.63 4.82 13.92
N GLY A 86 -16.54 3.91 14.89
CA GLY A 86 -16.14 2.54 14.62
C GLY A 86 -17.15 1.89 13.68
N PRO A 87 -16.81 0.74 13.07
CA PRO A 87 -17.75 0.02 12.24
C PRO A 87 -19.04 -0.22 13.03
N GLU A 88 -20.17 0.23 12.47
CA GLU A 88 -21.46 -0.19 12.99
C GLU A 88 -21.52 -1.71 12.84
N PRO A 89 -21.85 -2.46 13.90
CA PRO A 89 -21.98 -3.90 13.78
C PRO A 89 -23.02 -4.18 12.69
N THR A 90 -22.64 -4.96 11.68
CA THR A 90 -23.58 -5.55 10.72
C THR A 90 -24.41 -6.63 11.43
N SER A 91 -25.16 -6.26 12.47
CA SER A 91 -26.21 -7.10 13.02
C SER A 91 -27.46 -6.89 12.18
N GLN A 92 -27.51 -7.55 11.02
CA GLN A 92 -28.78 -8.01 10.44
C GLN A 92 -28.59 -9.41 9.85
N ILE A 93 -28.23 -10.36 10.71
CA ILE A 93 -28.69 -11.74 10.51
C ILE A 93 -30.04 -11.81 11.22
N ARG A 94 -31.09 -11.70 10.43
CA ARG A 94 -32.46 -12.03 10.84
C ARG A 94 -32.73 -13.48 10.48
#